data_AF-A0A838R2Z6-F1
#
_entry.id   AF-A0A838R2Z6-F1
#
_cell.length_a   1.000
_cell.length_b   1.000
_cell.length_c   1.000
_cell.angle_alpha   90.00
_cell.angle_beta   90.00
_cell.angle_gamma   90.00
#
_symmetry.space_group_name_H-M   'P 1'
#
loop_
_entity.id
_entity.type
_entity.pdbx_description
1 polymer ?
#
loop_
_entity_poly.entity_id
_entity_poly.type
_entity_poly.pdbx_seq_one_letter_code
_entity_poly.pdbx_strand_id
1 'polypeptide(L)'
;MKITDLEIDGFGVWHNLKQSNLSRRVTTFYGANEAGKTTVMQFIRSVMYGMTPSRRKRYLPPLDGGQPGGVLGIAEGELRFR
;
A
#
# COMPACT_ATOMS: atom_id res chain seq x y z
N MET A 1 14.40 1.36 -10.61
CA MET A 1 13.25 1.11 -9.71
C MET A 1 11.88 1.40 -10.35
N LYS A 2 10.92 0.45 -10.27
CA LYS A 2 9.50 0.56 -10.65
C LYS A 2 8.64 -0.16 -9.61
N ILE A 3 7.54 0.44 -9.15
CA ILE A 3 6.51 -0.28 -8.37
C ILE A 3 5.61 -1.07 -9.32
N THR A 4 5.45 -2.37 -9.10
CA THR A 4 4.71 -3.28 -10.01
C THR A 4 3.31 -3.63 -9.52
N ASP A 5 3.18 -3.79 -8.21
CA ASP A 5 1.97 -4.27 -7.54
C ASP A 5 2.03 -3.95 -6.04
N LEU A 6 0.88 -3.98 -5.38
CA LEU A 6 0.77 -3.90 -3.94
C LEU A 6 -0.30 -4.87 -3.44
N GLU A 7 -0.03 -5.47 -2.29
CA GLU A 7 -1.00 -6.26 -1.53
C GLU A 7 -1.05 -5.68 -0.11
N ILE A 8 -2.26 -5.39 0.38
CA ILE A 8 -2.52 -4.96 1.75
C ILE A 8 -3.33 -6.06 2.42
N ASP A 9 -2.70 -6.79 3.34
CA ASP A 9 -3.37 -7.77 4.18
C ASP A 9 -4.24 -7.04 5.21
N GLY A 10 -3.71 -5.97 5.81
CA GLY A 10 -4.42 -5.11 6.75
C GLY A 10 -3.68 -3.79 7.00
N PHE A 11 -4.32 -2.66 6.65
CA PHE A 11 -3.78 -1.32 6.92
C PHE A 11 -4.86 -0.24 6.83
N GLY A 12 -5.13 0.48 7.93
CA GLY A 12 -6.20 1.48 7.99
C GLY A 12 -7.55 0.85 7.63
N VAL A 13 -8.23 1.39 6.62
CA VAL A 13 -9.54 0.90 6.15
C VAL A 13 -9.44 -0.30 5.21
N TRP A 14 -8.24 -0.72 4.79
CA TRP A 14 -8.08 -1.80 3.81
C TRP A 14 -7.77 -3.14 4.47
N HIS A 15 -8.46 -4.17 3.99
CA HIS A 15 -8.24 -5.58 4.26
C HIS A 15 -8.33 -6.33 2.91
N ASN A 16 -7.35 -7.20 2.64
CA ASN A 16 -7.24 -7.99 1.40
C ASN A 16 -7.29 -7.17 0.09
N LEU A 17 -6.69 -5.97 0.08
CA LEU A 17 -6.57 -5.20 -1.17
C LEU A 17 -5.43 -5.76 -2.01
N LYS A 18 -5.71 -6.16 -3.25
CA LYS A 18 -4.69 -6.57 -4.23
C LYS A 18 -4.78 -5.70 -5.46
N GLN A 19 -3.70 -5.00 -5.77
CA GLN A 19 -3.60 -4.22 -7.01
C GLN A 19 -2.34 -4.64 -7.77
N SER A 20 -2.56 -5.21 -8.95
CA SER A 20 -1.51 -5.62 -9.87
C SER A 20 -1.38 -4.64 -11.05
N ASN A 21 -0.37 -4.87 -11.89
CA ASN A 21 -0.18 -4.17 -13.16
C ASN A 21 -0.08 -2.65 -13.04
N LEU A 22 0.57 -2.15 -11.99
CA LEU A 22 0.82 -0.73 -11.86
C LEU A 22 1.66 -0.22 -13.03
N SER A 23 1.21 0.90 -13.58
CA SER A 23 1.81 1.52 -14.76
C SER A 23 3.22 1.99 -14.44
N ARG A 24 4.15 1.78 -15.39
CA ARG A 24 5.52 2.30 -15.30
C ARG A 24 5.56 3.84 -15.42
N ARG A 25 4.54 4.45 -16.03
CA ARG A 25 4.50 5.89 -16.29
C ARG A 25 3.73 6.61 -15.20
N VAL A 26 2.42 6.38 -15.14
CA VAL A 26 1.48 7.04 -14.22
C VAL A 26 0.41 6.05 -13.81
N THR A 27 0.19 5.94 -12.50
CA THR A 27 -0.91 5.17 -11.91
C THR A 27 -1.82 6.14 -11.17
N THR A 28 -3.13 6.07 -11.41
CA THR A 28 -4.14 6.92 -10.76
C THR A 28 -5.03 6.07 -9.86
N PHE A 29 -5.05 6.36 -8.57
CA PHE A 29 -6.04 5.82 -7.63
C PHE A 29 -7.18 6.83 -7.46
N TYR A 30 -8.40 6.45 -7.85
CA TYR A 30 -9.58 7.33 -7.83
C TYR A 30 -10.80 6.59 -7.27
N GLY A 31 -11.85 7.36 -6.94
CA GLY A 31 -13.05 6.85 -6.26
C GLY A 31 -13.67 7.93 -5.37
N ALA A 32 -14.82 7.62 -4.75
CA ALA A 32 -15.57 8.53 -3.88
C ALA A 32 -14.74 9.06 -2.69
N ASN A 33 -15.21 10.13 -2.06
CA ASN A 33 -14.63 10.58 -0.78
C ASN A 33 -14.62 9.42 0.21
N GLU A 34 -13.58 9.36 1.04
CA GLU A 34 -13.41 8.32 2.07
C GLU A 34 -13.23 6.88 1.54
N ALA A 35 -13.17 6.66 0.22
CA ALA A 35 -12.91 5.35 -0.40
C ALA A 35 -11.50 4.78 -0.16
N GLY A 36 -10.74 5.25 0.84
CA GLY A 36 -9.44 4.67 1.21
C GLY A 36 -8.24 5.02 0.31
N LYS A 37 -8.40 5.94 -0.67
CA LYS A 37 -7.30 6.35 -1.58
C LYS A 37 -6.06 6.87 -0.83
N THR A 38 -6.26 7.78 0.12
CA THR A 38 -5.18 8.31 0.97
C THR A 38 -4.51 7.21 1.80
N THR A 39 -5.28 6.20 2.22
CA THR A 39 -4.78 5.04 2.96
C THR A 39 -3.80 4.21 2.11
N VAL A 40 -4.11 3.97 0.82
CA VAL A 40 -3.17 3.29 -0.11
C VAL A 40 -1.87 4.08 -0.26
N MET A 41 -1.95 5.40 -0.45
CA MET A 41 -0.76 6.25 -0.54
C MET A 41 0.10 6.16 0.74
N GLN A 42 -0.54 6.09 1.91
CA GLN A 42 0.16 6.04 3.19
C GLN A 42 0.74 4.65 3.48
N PHE A 43 0.12 3.59 2.98
CA PHE A 43 0.70 2.25 2.97
C PHE A 43 2.02 2.24 2.19
N ILE A 44 2.00 2.70 0.93
CA ILE A 44 3.20 2.77 0.08
C ILE A 44 4.32 3.58 0.77
N ARG A 45 3.99 4.74 1.33
CA ARG A 45 4.95 5.58 2.08
C ARG A 45 5.49 4.89 3.34
N SER A 46 4.70 4.07 4.00
CA SER A 46 5.11 3.36 5.21
C SER A 46 6.07 2.21 4.89
N VAL A 47 5.86 1.52 3.77
CA VAL A 47 6.77 0.48 3.29
C VAL A 47 8.10 1.10 2.82
N MET A 48 8.04 2.16 2.00
CA MET A 48 9.26 2.74 1.43
C MET A 48 10.09 3.57 2.41
N TYR A 49 9.45 4.24 3.37
CA TYR A 49 10.12 5.22 4.24
C TYR A 49 9.95 4.92 5.72
N GLY A 50 9.42 3.75 6.06
CA GLY A 50 9.21 3.31 7.43
C GLY A 50 7.94 3.86 8.09
N MET A 51 7.66 3.26 9.25
CA MET A 51 6.48 3.51 10.05
C MET A 51 6.80 4.48 11.20
N THR A 52 6.31 5.72 11.12
CA THR A 52 6.40 6.68 12.23
C THR A 52 5.42 6.31 13.35
N PRO A 53 5.62 6.77 14.59
CA PRO A 53 4.66 6.56 15.67
C PRO A 53 3.24 7.08 15.33
N SER A 54 3.15 8.22 14.63
CA SER A 54 1.88 8.81 14.19
C SER A 54 1.19 7.96 13.10
N ARG A 55 1.93 7.42 12.14
CA ARG A 55 1.38 6.50 11.13
C ARG A 55 0.94 5.18 11.77
N ARG A 56 1.75 4.62 12.67
CA ARG A 56 1.41 3.39 13.41
C ARG A 56 0.10 3.57 14.15
N LYS A 57 -0.03 4.63 14.96
CA LYS A 57 -1.25 4.92 15.72
C LYS A 57 -2.49 5.11 14.83
N ARG A 58 -2.31 5.65 13.61
CA ARG A 58 -3.43 5.97 12.71
C ARG A 58 -3.91 4.77 11.90
N TYR A 59 -3.00 3.91 11.45
CA TYR A 59 -3.32 2.85 10.49
C TYR A 59 -3.25 1.44 11.07
N LEU A 60 -2.71 1.27 12.28
CA LEU A 60 -2.60 -0.01 12.96
C LEU A 60 -3.19 0.07 14.40
N PRO A 61 -3.94 -0.96 14.86
CA PRO A 61 -4.39 -2.11 14.06
C PRO A 61 -5.35 -1.66 12.94
N PRO A 62 -5.50 -2.45 11.86
CA PRO A 62 -6.45 -2.16 10.79
C PRO A 62 -7.88 -2.07 11.32
N LEU A 63 -8.68 -1.17 10.75
CA LEU A 63 -10.07 -0.93 11.16
C LEU A 63 -10.99 -2.09 10.77
N ASP A 64 -10.73 -2.71 9.61
CA ASP A 64 -11.60 -3.73 9.02
C ASP A 64 -11.02 -5.16 9.17
N GLY A 65 -10.17 -5.35 10.18
CA GLY A 65 -9.48 -6.61 10.45
C GLY A 65 -8.33 -6.91 9.48
N GLY A 66 -7.91 -8.18 9.45
CA GLY A 66 -6.75 -8.63 8.69
C GLY A 66 -5.44 -8.53 9.46
N GLN A 67 -4.42 -9.23 8.94
CA GLN A 67 -3.08 -9.19 9.53
C GLN A 67 -2.43 -7.82 9.25
N PRO A 68 -1.94 -7.08 10.27
CA PRO A 68 -1.21 -5.83 10.06
C PRO A 68 -0.05 -6.02 9.08
N GLY A 69 -0.12 -5.35 7.92
CA GLY A 69 0.95 -5.42 6.93
C GLY A 69 0.47 -5.61 5.51
N GLY A 70 1.39 -6.10 4.69
CA GLY A 70 1.25 -6.26 3.26
C GLY A 70 2.62 -6.19 2.56
N VAL A 71 2.60 -6.24 1.24
CA VAL A 71 3.79 -6.36 0.39
C VAL A 71 3.73 -5.34 -0.73
N LEU A 72 4.89 -4.79 -1.10
CA LEU A 72 5.05 -3.88 -2.24
C LEU A 72 6.01 -4.50 -3.26
N GLY A 73 5.51 -4.81 -4.45
CA GLY A 73 6.33 -5.34 -5.54
C GLY A 73 7.19 -4.24 -6.17
N ILE A 74 8.50 -4.48 -6.28
CA ILE A 74 9.46 -3.57 -6.90
C ILE A 74 10.25 -4.32 -7.98
N ALA A 75 10.46 -3.67 -9.12
CA ALA A 75 11.33 -4.16 -10.20
C ALA A 75 12.47 -3.17 -10.51
N GLU A 76 13.66 -3.70 -10.77
CA GLU A 76 14.85 -2.96 -11.18
C GLU A 76 15.62 -3.75 -12.25
N GLY A 77 15.52 -3.31 -13.51
CA GLY A 77 16.02 -4.11 -14.62
C GLY A 77 15.30 -5.46 -14.66
N GLU A 78 16.07 -6.55 -14.58
CA GLU A 78 15.56 -7.92 -14.46
C GLU A 78 15.28 -8.35 -13.01
N LEU A 79 15.76 -7.59 -12.01
CA LEU A 79 15.59 -7.91 -10.60
C LEU A 79 14.16 -7.61 -10.13
N ARG A 80 13.63 -8.49 -9.28
CA ARG A 80 12.30 -8.36 -8.66
C ARG A 80 12.38 -8.57 -7.15
N PHE A 81 11.72 -7.70 -6.41
CA PHE A 81 11.67 -7.69 -4.94
C PHE A 81 10.22 -7.66 -4.46
N ARG A 82 9.98 -8.33 -3.34
CA ARG A 82 8.72 -8.34 -2.60
C ARG A 82 9.03 -8.32 -1.11
#